data_AF-A0A7S2IKU8-F1
#
_entry.id   AF-A0A7S2IKU8-F1
#
_cell.length_a   1.000
_cell.length_b   1.000
_cell.length_c   1.000
_cell.angle_alpha   90.00
_cell.angle_beta   90.00
_cell.angle_gamma   90.00
#
_symmetry.space_group_name_H-M   'P 1'
#
loop_
_entity.id
_entity.type
_entity.pdbx_description
1 polymer ?
#
loop_
_entity_poly.entity_id
_entity_poly.type
_entity_poly.pdbx_seq_one_letter_code
_entity_poly.pdbx_strand_id
1 'polypeptide(L)'
;AALWQLGFIPAGGFDYQLNPEGYRPWKSWLFGGGPFEPAAAFLERGPWNATTDFPFNLAYMELMERYPKAKVILSVRDTPEVWVRSYVRHIPEYDVLKHYGAYAYLLSHGFTLEEAEPSSRIDEMKRATGCDVRALQQAAAEADAGRRRALFRQCEQIYQDHVDAVIRQVPKDRLLVFNAKQGWGPLCDFL
;
A
#
# COMPACT_ATOMS: atom_id res chain seq x y z
N ALA A 1 2.16 -13.92 1.55
CA ALA A 1 2.18 -15.35 1.92
C ALA A 1 1.88 -16.27 0.73
N ALA A 2 0.75 -16.12 0.03
CA ALA A 2 0.41 -17.01 -1.09
C ALA A 2 1.47 -17.04 -2.20
N LEU A 3 1.94 -15.86 -2.64
CA LEU A 3 3.03 -15.72 -3.61
C LEU A 3 4.31 -16.45 -3.21
N TRP A 4 4.71 -16.37 -1.93
CA TRP A 4 5.86 -17.11 -1.39
C TRP A 4 5.72 -18.62 -1.55
N GLN A 5 4.53 -19.17 -1.31
CA GLN A 5 4.28 -20.61 -1.49
C GLN A 5 4.28 -21.03 -2.96
N LEU A 6 4.01 -20.10 -3.88
CA LEU A 6 4.09 -20.30 -5.32
C LEU A 6 5.50 -20.02 -5.89
N GLY A 7 6.49 -19.79 -5.04
CA GLY A 7 7.89 -19.57 -5.44
C GLY A 7 8.25 -18.12 -5.80
N PHE A 8 7.35 -17.17 -5.57
CA PHE A 8 7.64 -15.75 -5.74
C PHE A 8 8.23 -15.13 -4.46
N ILE A 9 9.07 -14.11 -4.64
CA ILE A 9 9.71 -13.32 -3.61
C ILE A 9 9.14 -11.89 -3.73
N PRO A 10 8.02 -11.59 -3.07
CA PRO A 10 7.40 -10.28 -3.14
C PRO A 10 8.15 -9.24 -2.29
N ALA A 11 8.39 -8.06 -2.87
CA ALA A 11 8.64 -6.86 -2.10
C ALA A 11 7.31 -6.29 -1.57
N GLY A 12 7.28 -5.88 -0.30
CA GLY A 12 6.11 -5.30 0.37
C GLY A 12 6.39 -3.97 1.07
N GLY A 13 5.37 -3.49 1.80
CA GLY A 13 5.44 -2.25 2.58
C GLY A 13 6.63 -2.20 3.54
N PHE A 14 6.92 -3.30 4.23
CA PHE A 14 8.05 -3.33 5.16
C PHE A 14 9.41 -3.27 4.46
N ASP A 15 9.57 -3.92 3.31
CA ASP A 15 10.85 -4.01 2.61
C ASP A 15 11.34 -2.62 2.18
N TYR A 16 10.43 -1.76 1.71
CA TYR A 16 10.77 -0.38 1.37
C TYR A 16 10.83 0.53 2.60
N GLN A 17 9.93 0.36 3.59
CA GLN A 17 9.83 1.26 4.76
C GLN A 17 10.99 1.16 5.73
N LEU A 18 11.63 0.00 5.81
CA LEU A 18 12.71 -0.31 6.73
C LEU A 18 14.10 -0.15 6.11
N ASN A 19 14.18 0.23 4.84
CA ASN A 19 15.43 0.44 4.12
C ASN A 19 15.49 1.87 3.55
N PRO A 20 16.45 2.72 3.94
CA PRO A 20 16.52 4.10 3.45
C PRO A 20 16.74 4.20 1.94
N GLU A 21 17.41 3.22 1.31
CA GLU A 21 17.61 3.16 -0.14
C GLU A 21 16.33 2.82 -0.91
N GLY A 22 15.36 2.18 -0.25
CA GLY A 22 13.99 2.03 -0.77
C GLY A 22 13.14 3.25 -0.42
N TYR A 23 13.06 3.59 0.86
CA TYR A 23 12.18 4.63 1.38
C TYR A 23 12.36 5.98 0.68
N ARG A 24 13.59 6.50 0.55
CA ARG A 24 13.80 7.86 0.03
C ARG A 24 13.45 8.00 -1.46
N PRO A 25 13.91 7.11 -2.37
CA PRO A 25 13.49 7.17 -3.77
C PRO A 25 11.99 7.00 -3.96
N TRP A 26 11.38 6.03 -3.27
CA TRP A 26 9.93 5.79 -3.36
C TRP A 26 9.11 6.97 -2.82
N LYS A 27 9.55 7.59 -1.71
CA LYS A 27 8.94 8.81 -1.17
C LYS A 27 9.09 10.00 -2.13
N SER A 28 10.26 10.13 -2.77
CA SER A 28 10.52 11.16 -3.78
C SER A 28 9.59 11.02 -4.99
N TRP A 29 9.42 9.81 -5.52
CA TRP A 29 8.48 9.54 -6.62
C TRP A 29 7.03 9.81 -6.19
N LEU A 30 6.60 9.28 -5.04
CA LEU A 30 5.22 9.42 -4.54
C LEU A 30 4.78 10.87 -4.28
N PHE A 31 5.65 11.66 -3.64
CA PHE A 31 5.26 12.97 -3.09
C PHE A 31 6.09 14.14 -3.58
N GLY A 32 7.28 13.88 -4.13
CA GLY A 32 8.21 14.91 -4.58
C GLY A 32 8.18 15.15 -6.09
N GLY A 33 7.38 14.39 -6.85
CA GLY A 33 7.43 14.41 -8.32
C GLY A 33 8.77 13.92 -8.87
N GLY A 34 9.51 13.13 -8.07
CA GLY A 34 10.79 12.56 -8.46
C GLY A 34 10.64 11.48 -9.54
N PRO A 35 11.74 11.15 -10.24
CA PRO A 35 11.71 10.13 -11.29
C PRO A 35 11.44 8.73 -10.71
N PHE A 36 10.89 7.85 -11.54
CA PHE A 36 10.60 6.46 -11.17
C PHE A 36 11.87 5.60 -11.10
N GLU A 37 12.90 5.91 -11.88
CA GLU A 37 14.10 5.09 -12.06
C GLU A 37 14.87 4.82 -10.77
N PRO A 38 15.12 5.80 -9.87
CA PRO A 38 15.74 5.53 -8.59
C PRO A 38 14.89 4.63 -7.69
N ALA A 39 13.56 4.74 -7.78
CA ALA A 39 12.62 3.89 -7.04
C ALA A 39 12.62 2.45 -7.58
N ALA A 40 12.64 2.28 -8.91
CA ALA A 40 12.77 1.00 -9.57
C ALA A 40 14.11 0.29 -9.24
N ALA A 41 15.21 1.04 -9.11
CA ALA A 41 16.52 0.48 -8.79
C ALA A 41 16.56 -0.25 -7.43
N PHE A 42 15.68 0.11 -6.47
CA PHE A 42 15.51 -0.66 -5.24
C PHE A 42 15.02 -2.09 -5.53
N LEU A 43 14.07 -2.24 -6.46
CA LEU A 43 13.55 -3.54 -6.84
C LEU A 43 14.60 -4.38 -7.58
N GLU A 44 15.37 -3.76 -8.47
CA GLU A 44 16.38 -4.44 -9.30
C GLU A 44 17.59 -4.94 -8.50
N ARG A 45 17.92 -4.26 -7.39
CA ARG A 45 19.02 -4.66 -6.50
C ARG A 45 18.62 -5.77 -5.53
N GLY A 46 17.33 -5.96 -5.28
CA GLY A 46 16.85 -6.98 -4.36
C GLY A 46 16.51 -8.30 -5.06
N PRO A 47 16.18 -9.35 -4.28
CA PRO A 47 15.84 -10.67 -4.81
C PRO A 47 14.38 -10.74 -5.35
N TRP A 48 13.75 -9.60 -5.58
CA TRP A 48 12.30 -9.50 -5.75
C TRP A 48 11.88 -9.93 -7.15
N ASN A 49 10.80 -10.71 -7.24
CA ASN A 49 10.15 -11.05 -8.51
C ASN A 49 8.63 -10.84 -8.50
N ALA A 50 8.12 -10.21 -7.43
CA ALA A 50 6.76 -9.71 -7.32
C ALA A 50 6.75 -8.45 -6.43
N THR A 51 5.67 -7.69 -6.48
CA THR A 51 5.44 -6.55 -5.58
C THR A 51 4.05 -6.62 -4.99
N THR A 52 3.89 -6.20 -3.75
CA THR A 52 2.61 -6.15 -3.04
C THR A 52 2.57 -4.92 -2.16
N ASP A 53 1.36 -4.44 -1.84
CA ASP A 53 1.17 -3.35 -0.90
C ASP A 53 1.84 -2.03 -1.33
N PHE A 54 1.78 -1.03 -0.45
CA PHE A 54 2.38 0.29 -0.63
C PHE A 54 3.91 0.22 -0.70
N PRO A 55 4.59 1.00 -1.56
CA PRO A 55 4.06 1.97 -2.52
C PRO A 55 3.72 1.36 -3.88
N PHE A 56 4.07 0.10 -4.08
CA PHE A 56 4.09 -0.53 -5.41
C PHE A 56 2.69 -0.65 -6.02
N ASN A 57 1.66 -0.80 -5.20
CA ASN A 57 0.26 -0.80 -5.66
C ASN A 57 -0.16 0.52 -6.35
N LEU A 58 0.52 1.64 -6.07
CA LEU A 58 0.26 2.92 -6.73
C LEU A 58 1.11 3.11 -7.99
N ALA A 59 2.25 2.44 -8.08
CA ALA A 59 3.20 2.52 -9.21
C ALA A 59 2.98 1.42 -10.26
N TYR A 60 1.82 0.77 -10.26
CA TYR A 60 1.57 -0.41 -11.09
C TYR A 60 1.68 -0.11 -12.59
N MET A 61 1.40 1.12 -13.02
CA MET A 61 1.52 1.52 -14.43
C MET A 61 2.98 1.57 -14.86
N GLU A 62 3.83 2.29 -14.14
CA GLU A 62 5.27 2.38 -14.39
C GLU A 62 5.94 1.00 -14.25
N LEU A 63 5.50 0.20 -13.28
CA LEU A 63 5.97 -1.18 -13.13
C LEU A 63 5.56 -2.06 -14.32
N MET A 64 4.35 -1.93 -14.85
CA MET A 64 3.91 -2.68 -16.03
C MET A 64 4.67 -2.27 -17.30
N GLU A 65 5.02 -1.00 -17.44
CA GLU A 65 5.85 -0.50 -18.54
C GLU A 65 7.28 -1.05 -18.43
N ARG A 66 7.86 -1.02 -17.23
CA ARG A 66 9.20 -1.58 -16.96
C ARG A 66 9.26 -3.10 -17.13
N TYR A 67 8.21 -3.80 -16.72
CA TYR A 67 8.10 -5.26 -16.74
C TYR A 67 6.93 -5.69 -17.64
N PRO A 68 7.07 -5.65 -18.97
CA PRO A 68 5.96 -5.87 -19.91
C PRO A 68 5.37 -7.29 -19.86
N LYS A 69 6.10 -8.26 -19.31
CA LYS A 69 5.64 -9.65 -19.10
C LYS A 69 5.02 -9.89 -17.73
N ALA A 70 5.10 -8.92 -16.80
CA ALA A 70 4.53 -9.08 -15.48
C ALA A 70 3.00 -9.10 -15.55
N LYS A 71 2.39 -9.99 -14.77
CA LYS A 71 0.95 -10.05 -14.56
C LYS A 71 0.56 -9.17 -13.36
N VAL A 72 -0.66 -8.66 -13.35
CA VAL A 72 -1.20 -7.83 -12.26
C VAL A 72 -2.32 -8.59 -11.56
N ILE A 73 -2.25 -8.66 -10.24
CA ILE A 73 -3.32 -9.20 -9.39
C ILE A 73 -3.94 -8.03 -8.61
N LEU A 74 -5.19 -7.70 -8.93
CA LEU A 74 -5.98 -6.73 -8.19
C LEU A 74 -6.76 -7.45 -7.09
N SER A 75 -6.24 -7.39 -5.86
CA SER A 75 -6.93 -7.97 -4.71
C SER A 75 -8.11 -7.09 -4.26
N VAL A 76 -9.31 -7.69 -4.17
CA VAL A 76 -10.55 -7.00 -3.82
C VAL A 76 -11.23 -7.62 -2.58
N ARG A 77 -12.14 -6.87 -1.96
CA ARG A 77 -13.04 -7.34 -0.90
C ARG A 77 -14.46 -7.46 -1.45
N ASP A 78 -15.37 -8.01 -0.65
CA ASP A 78 -16.78 -8.16 -1.05
C ASP A 78 -17.45 -6.81 -1.33
N THR A 79 -17.12 -5.81 -0.51
CA THR A 79 -17.58 -4.43 -0.68
C THR A 79 -16.51 -3.43 -0.22
N PRO A 80 -16.56 -2.17 -0.70
CA PRO A 80 -15.71 -1.09 -0.18
C PRO A 80 -15.83 -0.92 1.34
N GLU A 81 -17.05 -1.01 1.89
CA GLU A 81 -17.30 -0.86 3.33
C GLU A 81 -16.56 -1.93 4.17
N VAL A 82 -16.52 -3.18 3.70
CA VAL A 82 -15.76 -4.26 4.35
C VAL A 82 -14.26 -3.94 4.34
N TRP A 83 -13.75 -3.40 3.24
CA TRP A 83 -12.36 -2.97 3.14
C TRP A 83 -12.06 -1.81 4.10
N VAL A 84 -12.86 -0.72 4.08
CA VAL A 84 -12.61 0.47 4.92
C VAL A 84 -12.68 0.11 6.41
N ARG A 85 -13.65 -0.71 6.84
CA ARG A 85 -13.70 -1.19 8.22
C ARG A 85 -12.43 -1.95 8.64
N SER A 86 -11.89 -2.79 7.75
CA SER A 86 -10.63 -3.49 8.00
C SER A 86 -9.46 -2.51 8.04
N TYR A 87 -9.40 -1.59 7.09
CA TYR A 87 -8.32 -0.60 6.96
C TYR A 87 -8.23 0.28 8.21
N VAL A 88 -9.36 0.86 8.64
CA VAL A 88 -9.44 1.72 9.84
C VAL A 88 -9.09 0.96 11.12
N ARG A 89 -9.39 -0.35 11.20
CA ARG A 89 -9.04 -1.17 12.37
C ARG A 89 -7.55 -1.48 12.46
N HIS A 90 -6.87 -1.69 11.33
CA HIS A 90 -5.52 -2.27 11.30
C HIS A 90 -4.41 -1.27 11.00
N ILE A 91 -4.72 -0.06 10.54
CA ILE A 91 -3.75 1.04 10.45
C ILE A 91 -3.87 1.87 11.72
N PRO A 92 -3.12 1.56 12.79
CA PRO A 92 -3.19 2.34 14.03
C PRO A 92 -2.60 3.73 13.83
N GLU A 93 -3.03 4.68 14.67
CA GLU A 93 -2.18 5.80 15.02
C GLU A 93 -0.86 5.24 15.59
N TYR A 94 0.24 5.42 14.85
CA TYR A 94 1.57 5.11 15.33
C TYR A 94 1.91 6.15 16.40
N ASP A 95 2.12 5.67 17.61
CA ASP A 95 2.55 6.45 18.78
C ASP A 95 4.00 6.07 19.12
N VAL A 96 4.89 7.05 19.27
CA VAL A 96 6.33 6.80 19.48
C VAL A 96 6.60 5.98 20.74
N LEU A 97 5.85 6.18 21.82
CA LEU A 97 6.03 5.39 23.05
C LEU A 97 5.58 3.95 22.84
N LYS A 98 4.46 3.76 22.12
CA LYS A 98 3.96 2.41 21.76
C LYS A 98 4.85 1.70 20.73
N HIS A 99 5.60 2.46 19.92
CA HIS A 99 6.41 1.95 18.81
C HIS A 99 7.91 2.26 18.98
N TYR A 100 8.38 2.48 20.21
CA TYR A 100 9.77 2.88 20.49
C TYR A 100 10.79 1.94 19.86
N GLY A 101 10.51 0.62 19.84
CA GLY A 101 11.37 -0.37 19.20
C GLY A 101 11.53 -0.16 17.70
N ALA A 102 10.43 0.12 16.98
CA ALA A 102 10.48 0.42 15.55
C ALA A 102 11.19 1.76 15.28
N TYR A 103 10.93 2.77 16.12
CA TYR A 103 11.60 4.06 16.04
C TYR A 103 13.12 3.94 16.22
N ALA A 104 13.57 3.24 17.27
CA ALA A 104 14.98 2.99 17.54
C ALA A 104 15.65 2.14 16.44
N TYR A 105 14.92 1.18 15.89
CA TYR A 105 15.38 0.39 14.73
C TYR A 105 15.64 1.31 13.53
N LEU A 106 14.68 2.15 13.14
CA LEU A 106 14.83 3.05 11.98
C LEU A 106 16.04 3.98 12.15
N LEU A 107 16.20 4.60 13.31
CA LEU A 107 17.34 5.48 13.58
C LEU A 107 18.67 4.74 13.49
N SER A 108 18.75 3.52 14.03
CA SER A 108 19.99 2.72 13.95
C SER A 108 20.31 2.22 12.54
N HIS A 109 19.34 2.28 11.60
CA HIS A 109 19.48 1.87 10.21
C HIS A 109 19.50 3.07 9.23
N GLY A 110 19.90 4.25 9.72
CA GLY A 110 20.24 5.39 8.87
C GLY A 110 19.07 6.28 8.45
N PHE A 111 17.90 6.15 9.08
CA PHE A 111 16.81 7.11 8.96
C PHE A 111 17.05 8.35 9.83
N THR A 112 16.58 9.52 9.39
CA THR A 112 16.55 10.73 10.23
C THR A 112 15.45 10.65 11.28
N LEU A 113 15.49 11.54 12.28
CA LEU A 113 14.41 11.68 13.28
C LEU A 113 13.05 11.94 12.62
N GLU A 114 13.01 12.79 11.59
CA GLU A 114 11.79 13.13 10.86
C GLU A 114 11.25 11.93 10.06
N GLU A 115 12.13 11.17 9.41
CA GLU A 115 11.74 9.98 8.62
C GLU A 115 11.31 8.79 9.50
N ALA A 116 11.84 8.72 10.72
CA ALA A 116 11.47 7.72 11.70
C ALA A 116 10.16 8.07 12.43
N GLU A 117 9.71 9.33 12.39
CA GLU A 117 8.54 9.79 13.13
C GLU A 117 7.25 9.11 12.62
N PRO A 118 6.50 8.43 13.50
CA PRO A 118 5.20 7.84 13.25
C PRO A 118 4.15 8.64 12.47
N SER A 119 3.91 9.89 12.86
CA SER A 119 2.88 10.74 12.26
C SER A 119 3.22 11.11 10.83
N SER A 120 4.49 11.37 10.52
CA SER A 120 4.97 11.61 9.16
C SER A 120 4.53 10.50 8.20
N ARG A 121 4.63 9.25 8.64
CA ARG A 121 4.26 8.07 7.81
C ARG A 121 2.75 7.92 7.65
N ILE A 122 1.97 8.27 8.67
CA ILE A 122 0.50 8.30 8.56
C ILE A 122 0.05 9.41 7.61
N ASP A 123 0.67 10.58 7.72
CA ASP A 123 0.35 11.72 6.85
C ASP A 123 0.73 11.43 5.40
N GLU A 124 1.83 10.72 5.16
CA GLU A 124 2.17 10.16 3.85
C GLU A 124 1.10 9.21 3.32
N MET A 125 0.67 8.24 4.13
CA MET A 125 -0.40 7.31 3.73
C MET A 125 -1.70 8.05 3.40
N LYS A 126 -2.07 9.05 4.21
CA LYS A 126 -3.22 9.93 3.95
C LYS A 126 -3.05 10.71 2.65
N ARG A 127 -1.88 11.28 2.38
CA ARG A 127 -1.60 12.02 1.13
C ARG A 127 -1.69 11.13 -0.09
N ALA A 128 -1.18 9.90 -0.01
CA ALA A 128 -1.17 8.98 -1.14
C ALA A 128 -2.54 8.34 -1.40
N THR A 129 -3.27 7.99 -0.34
CA THR A 129 -4.55 7.27 -0.47
C THR A 129 -5.75 8.20 -0.43
N GLY A 130 -5.64 9.42 0.09
CA GLY A 130 -6.77 10.33 0.31
C GLY A 130 -7.70 9.93 1.46
N CYS A 131 -7.50 8.76 2.10
CA CYS A 131 -8.31 8.30 3.21
C CYS A 131 -7.70 8.72 4.56
N ASP A 132 -8.40 9.59 5.29
CA ASP A 132 -7.96 10.07 6.61
C ASP A 132 -8.35 9.09 7.73
N VAL A 133 -7.56 8.02 7.86
CA VAL A 133 -7.77 6.98 8.89
C VAL A 133 -7.72 7.55 10.30
N ARG A 134 -6.85 8.55 10.53
CA ARG A 134 -6.70 9.22 11.82
C ARG A 134 -8.02 9.92 12.20
N ALA A 135 -8.56 10.74 11.30
CA ALA A 135 -9.84 11.40 11.53
C ALA A 135 -10.99 10.39 11.71
N LEU A 136 -10.96 9.26 11.01
CA LEU A 136 -11.94 8.18 11.17
C LEU A 136 -11.89 7.51 12.54
N GLN A 137 -10.70 7.28 13.08
CA GLN A 137 -10.50 6.72 14.42
C GLN A 137 -10.92 7.72 15.50
N GLN A 138 -10.61 9.01 15.32
CA GLN A 138 -10.96 10.07 16.28
C GLN A 138 -12.46 10.42 16.26
N ALA A 139 -13.11 10.31 15.10
CA ALA A 139 -14.55 10.52 14.95
C ALA A 139 -15.40 9.36 15.51
N ALA A 140 -14.80 8.42 16.27
CA ALA A 140 -15.49 7.23 16.75
C ALA A 140 -16.54 7.48 17.85
N ALA A 141 -16.60 8.69 18.45
CA ALA A 141 -17.58 9.06 19.47
C ALA A 141 -18.97 9.41 18.88
N GLU A 142 -20.05 9.08 19.59
CA GLU A 142 -21.45 9.29 19.15
C GLU A 142 -21.76 10.74 18.76
N ALA A 143 -21.08 11.71 19.37
CA ALA A 143 -21.25 13.13 19.11
C ALA A 143 -20.88 13.56 17.67
N ASP A 144 -20.15 12.74 16.90
CA ASP A 144 -19.72 13.07 15.53
C ASP A 144 -20.04 11.96 14.49
N ALA A 145 -21.16 11.27 14.68
CA ALA A 145 -21.60 10.22 13.77
C ALA A 145 -21.80 10.71 12.32
N GLY A 146 -22.16 11.99 12.14
CA GLY A 146 -22.32 12.61 10.82
C GLY A 146 -21.01 12.70 10.04
N ARG A 147 -19.96 13.28 10.65
CA ARG A 147 -18.63 13.36 10.03
C ARG A 147 -18.04 11.98 9.82
N ARG A 148 -18.18 11.07 10.79
CA ARG A 148 -17.71 9.69 10.64
C ARG A 148 -18.28 9.03 9.39
N ARG A 149 -19.61 9.14 9.18
CA ARG A 149 -20.26 8.60 7.96
C ARG A 149 -19.72 9.25 6.68
N ALA A 150 -19.49 10.56 6.67
CA ALA A 150 -18.95 11.27 5.52
C ALA A 150 -17.53 10.79 5.16
N LEU A 151 -16.65 10.68 6.16
CA LEU A 151 -15.29 10.18 5.99
C LEU A 151 -15.26 8.71 5.52
N PHE A 152 -16.14 7.86 6.05
CA PHE A 152 -16.25 6.46 5.61
C PHE A 152 -16.61 6.38 4.12
N ARG A 153 -17.64 7.12 3.70
CA ARG A 153 -18.05 7.17 2.29
C ARG A 153 -16.94 7.69 1.37
N GLN A 154 -16.17 8.68 1.82
CA GLN A 154 -15.03 9.17 1.05
C GLN A 154 -13.99 8.07 0.82
N CYS A 155 -13.61 7.32 1.86
CA CYS A 155 -12.66 6.21 1.72
C CYS A 155 -13.22 5.05 0.88
N GLU A 156 -14.54 4.78 0.95
CA GLU A 156 -15.20 3.80 0.10
C GLU A 156 -15.13 4.19 -1.38
N GLN A 157 -15.38 5.48 -1.69
CA GLN A 157 -15.29 5.99 -3.06
C GLN A 157 -13.86 5.89 -3.59
N ILE A 158 -12.87 6.31 -2.81
CA ILE A 158 -11.45 6.21 -3.16
C ILE A 158 -11.06 4.75 -3.49
N TYR A 159 -11.51 3.81 -2.66
CA TYR A 159 -11.27 2.39 -2.90
C TYR A 159 -11.87 1.94 -4.24
N GLN A 160 -13.14 2.32 -4.50
CA GLN A 160 -13.82 1.95 -5.73
C GLN A 160 -13.16 2.58 -6.96
N ASP A 161 -12.80 3.87 -6.88
CA ASP A 161 -12.12 4.58 -7.96
C ASP A 161 -10.78 3.94 -8.33
N HIS A 162 -10.01 3.48 -7.33
CA HIS A 162 -8.77 2.76 -7.56
C HIS A 162 -9.02 1.41 -8.25
N VAL A 163 -9.99 0.62 -7.76
CA VAL A 163 -10.36 -0.66 -8.38
C VAL A 163 -10.78 -0.47 -9.84
N ASP A 164 -11.65 0.50 -10.11
CA ASP A 164 -12.14 0.79 -11.45
C ASP A 164 -11.02 1.30 -12.37
N ALA A 165 -10.10 2.12 -11.84
CA ALA A 165 -8.94 2.59 -12.58
C ALA A 165 -8.03 1.43 -13.01
N VAL A 166 -7.70 0.51 -12.10
CA VAL A 166 -6.85 -0.65 -12.39
C VAL A 166 -7.52 -1.55 -13.43
N ILE A 167 -8.82 -1.86 -13.26
CA ILE A 167 -9.58 -2.68 -14.22
C ILE A 167 -9.60 -2.04 -15.62
N ARG A 168 -9.70 -0.71 -15.68
CA ARG A 168 -9.73 0.03 -16.94
C ARG A 168 -8.36 0.10 -17.62
N GLN A 169 -7.29 0.24 -16.86
CA GLN A 169 -5.95 0.55 -17.39
C GLN A 169 -5.12 -0.71 -17.68
N VAL A 170 -5.32 -1.79 -16.94
CA VAL A 170 -4.56 -3.03 -17.13
C VAL A 170 -5.21 -3.89 -18.23
N PRO A 171 -4.43 -4.38 -19.23
CA PRO A 171 -4.93 -5.32 -20.22
C PRO A 171 -5.57 -6.56 -19.58
N LYS A 172 -6.75 -6.97 -20.07
CA LYS A 172 -7.54 -8.05 -19.46
C LYS A 172 -6.81 -9.39 -19.39
N ASP A 173 -5.96 -9.68 -20.37
CA ASP A 173 -5.10 -10.88 -20.43
C ASP A 173 -3.96 -10.86 -19.41
N ARG A 174 -3.66 -9.69 -18.82
CA ARG A 174 -2.64 -9.48 -17.78
C ARG A 174 -3.25 -9.17 -16.40
N LEU A 175 -4.57 -9.19 -16.25
CA LEU A 175 -5.25 -8.82 -15.00
C LEU A 175 -6.03 -9.98 -14.40
N LEU A 176 -5.77 -10.28 -13.13
CA LEU A 176 -6.65 -11.07 -12.29
C LEU A 176 -7.29 -10.20 -11.21
N VAL A 177 -8.61 -10.06 -11.23
CA VAL A 177 -9.38 -9.51 -10.11
C VAL A 177 -9.65 -10.64 -9.12
N PHE A 178 -9.09 -10.54 -7.92
CA PHE A 178 -8.98 -11.65 -6.99
C PHE A 178 -9.57 -11.32 -5.62
N ASN A 179 -10.57 -12.08 -5.17
CA ASN A 179 -11.01 -12.10 -3.79
C ASN A 179 -10.45 -13.36 -3.12
N ALA A 180 -9.75 -13.21 -1.98
CA ALA A 180 -9.09 -14.31 -1.29
C ALA A 180 -10.03 -15.49 -0.94
N LYS A 181 -11.34 -15.27 -0.86
CA LYS A 181 -12.35 -16.33 -0.65
C LYS A 181 -12.46 -17.31 -1.82
N GLN A 182 -11.94 -16.97 -3.00
CA GLN A 182 -11.89 -17.86 -4.16
C GLN A 182 -10.86 -18.99 -4.01
N GLY A 183 -10.00 -18.94 -2.99
CA GLY A 183 -8.98 -19.95 -2.74
C GLY A 183 -7.85 -19.90 -3.77
N TRP A 184 -7.18 -21.04 -3.96
CA TRP A 184 -5.96 -21.13 -4.78
C TRP A 184 -6.21 -21.20 -6.28
N GLY A 185 -7.31 -21.81 -6.73
CA GLY A 185 -7.54 -22.16 -8.14
C GLY A 185 -7.27 -21.00 -9.10
N PRO A 186 -8.02 -19.88 -9.01
CA PRO A 186 -7.84 -18.75 -9.91
C PRO A 186 -6.44 -18.12 -9.87
N LEU A 187 -5.78 -18.15 -8.71
CA LEU A 187 -4.43 -17.61 -8.57
C LEU A 187 -3.40 -18.50 -9.25
N CYS A 188 -3.51 -19.83 -9.10
CA CYS A 188 -2.61 -20.79 -9.71
C CYS A 188 -2.79 -20.88 -11.23
N ASP A 189 -4.04 -20.83 -11.72
CA ASP A 189 -4.31 -20.85 -13.17
C ASP A 189 -3.79 -19.59 -13.85
N PHE A 190 -3.81 -18.47 -13.13
CA PHE A 190 -3.39 -17.19 -13.66
C PHE A 190 -1.89 -16.98 -13.67
N LEU A 191 -1.12 -17.53 -12.72
CA LEU A 191 0.32 -17.29 -12.58
C LEU A 191 1.14 -18.26 -13.44
#